data_AF-R7V8T5-F1
#
_entry.id   AF-R7V8T5-F1
#
_cell.length_a   1.000
_cell.length_b   1.000
_cell.length_c   1.000
_cell.angle_alpha   90.00
_cell.angle_beta   90.00
_cell.angle_gamma   90.00
#
_symmetry.space_group_name_H-M   'P 1'
#
loop_
_entity.id
_entity.type
_entity.pdbx_description
1 polymer ?
#
loop_
_entity_poly.entity_id
_entity_poly.type
_entity_poly.pdbx_seq_one_letter_code
_entity_poly.pdbx_strand_id
1 'polypeptide(L)'
;ASLQNCLPERCLKLAQNPSTQGYYALKASLETSSASWIQRYLNLGGLDALVDALESLSGRDFTNFGDTVLQLDCLGCIRAVLNTTEGMNSLLNQEDLVRKLVIALDSPNALPKKQIFEVLTVVVVYSFRGHRAVMEALAHFQKICHQTSEYSLVLTELRETDSATYKRTLLAFINALITRHKNLHERHRLRGHLIGLGILNILESFRRDQQDASLLIQLEVFWDMKGRDEDMLERSHSFDFNEPKEIFAALLDEVN
;
A
#
# COMPACT_ATOMS: atom_id res chain seq x y z
N ALA A 1 13.27 20.76 27.77
CA ALA A 1 13.03 19.48 28.48
C ALA A 1 13.19 18.37 27.46
N SER A 2 14.03 17.37 27.73
CA SER A 2 14.28 16.28 26.79
C SER A 2 12.98 15.54 26.48
N LEU A 3 12.67 15.41 25.19
CA LEU A 3 11.48 14.72 24.67
C LEU A 3 11.52 13.20 24.90
N GLN A 4 12.57 12.68 25.54
CA GLN A 4 12.85 11.26 25.68
C GLN A 4 11.89 10.48 26.59
N ASN A 5 11.00 11.13 27.34
CA ASN A 5 10.08 10.46 28.28
C ASN A 5 8.66 11.05 28.23
N CYS A 6 8.11 11.26 27.04
CA CYS A 6 6.69 11.60 26.95
C CYS A 6 5.84 10.38 27.31
N LEU A 7 4.92 10.52 28.28
CA LEU A 7 3.98 9.45 28.62
C LEU A 7 3.03 9.18 27.45
N PRO A 8 2.62 7.92 27.19
CA PRO A 8 1.71 7.57 26.10
C PRO A 8 0.43 8.41 26.07
N GLU A 9 -0.13 8.75 27.25
CA GLU A 9 -1.35 9.56 27.38
C GLU A 9 -1.15 10.99 26.89
N ARG A 10 0.05 11.54 27.09
CA ARG A 10 0.41 12.87 26.58
C ARG A 10 0.66 12.82 25.08
N CYS A 11 1.29 11.76 24.60
CA CYS A 11 1.46 11.50 23.16
C CYS A 11 0.12 11.35 22.43
N LEU A 12 -0.88 10.69 23.03
CA LEU A 12 -2.23 10.58 22.46
C LEU A 12 -2.86 11.97 22.25
N LYS A 13 -2.72 12.87 23.21
CA LYS A 13 -3.20 14.25 23.06
C LYS A 13 -2.52 15.00 21.92
N LEU A 14 -1.25 14.69 21.61
CA LEU A 14 -0.56 15.28 20.46
C LEU A 14 -1.11 14.71 19.14
N ALA A 15 -1.45 13.42 19.09
CA ALA A 15 -2.09 12.82 17.93
C ALA A 15 -3.47 13.44 17.64
N GLN A 16 -4.25 13.71 18.69
CA GLN A 16 -5.59 14.30 18.63
C GLN A 16 -5.61 15.81 18.32
N ASN A 17 -4.49 16.52 18.46
CA ASN A 17 -4.40 17.96 18.24
C ASN A 17 -3.32 18.26 17.19
N PRO A 18 -3.69 18.30 15.89
CA PRO A 18 -2.75 18.44 14.78
C PRO A 18 -1.87 19.69 14.92
N SER A 19 -0.55 19.48 14.99
CA SER A 19 0.45 20.54 14.95
C SER A 19 1.81 19.98 14.55
N THR A 20 2.58 20.70 13.76
CA THR A 20 3.92 20.28 13.32
C THR A 20 4.84 19.98 14.50
N GLN A 21 4.85 20.84 15.52
CA GLN A 21 5.64 20.62 16.73
C GLN A 21 5.16 19.39 17.52
N GLY A 22 3.84 19.17 17.60
CA GLY A 22 3.25 18.02 18.27
C GLY A 22 3.62 16.71 17.59
N TYR A 23 3.48 16.63 16.26
CA TYR A 23 3.85 15.44 15.49
C TYR A 23 5.35 15.19 15.48
N TYR A 24 6.18 16.24 15.40
CA TYR A 24 7.64 16.07 15.54
C TYR A 24 8.03 15.42 16.88
N ALA A 25 7.46 15.92 17.99
CA ALA A 25 7.68 15.36 19.33
C ALA A 25 7.12 13.94 19.48
N LEU A 26 5.95 13.68 18.91
CA LEU A 26 5.31 12.37 18.93
C LEU A 26 6.12 11.35 18.15
N LYS A 27 6.53 11.68 16.92
CA LYS A 27 7.36 10.81 16.08
C LYS A 27 8.67 10.42 16.78
N ALA A 28 9.38 11.40 17.35
CA ALA A 28 10.60 11.13 18.10
C ALA A 28 10.36 10.16 19.27
N SER A 29 9.25 10.34 19.99
CA SER A 29 8.86 9.44 21.09
C SER A 29 8.58 8.03 20.57
N LEU A 30 7.85 7.90 19.46
CA LEU A 30 7.52 6.61 18.84
C LEU A 30 8.76 5.84 18.37
N GLU A 31 9.72 6.53 17.74
CA GLU A 31 10.94 5.91 17.20
C GLU A 31 11.93 5.45 18.29
N THR A 32 11.91 6.08 19.47
CA THR A 32 12.85 5.73 20.56
C THR A 32 12.23 4.89 21.68
N SER A 33 10.93 4.56 21.59
CA SER A 33 10.20 3.87 22.65
C SER A 33 10.37 2.35 22.62
N SER A 34 10.22 1.70 23.78
CA SER A 34 10.19 0.25 23.87
C SER A 34 8.89 -0.34 23.31
N ALA A 35 8.92 -1.64 22.95
CA ALA A 35 7.72 -2.37 22.51
C ALA A 35 6.55 -2.27 23.51
N SER A 36 6.85 -2.35 24.81
CA SER A 36 5.84 -2.20 25.88
C SER A 36 5.20 -0.81 25.93
N TRP A 37 5.97 0.24 25.64
CA TRP A 37 5.45 1.60 25.55
C TRP A 37 4.55 1.74 24.32
N ILE A 38 4.98 1.19 23.16
CA ILE A 38 4.20 1.21 21.92
C ILE A 38 2.88 0.46 22.11
N GLN A 39 2.90 -0.73 22.74
CA GLN A 39 1.67 -1.45 23.11
C GLN A 39 0.75 -0.62 23.98
N ARG A 40 1.27 0.11 24.98
CA ARG A 40 0.43 0.99 25.81
C ARG A 40 -0.17 2.13 24.99
N TYR A 41 0.60 2.75 24.10
CA TYR A 41 0.11 3.79 23.20
C TYR A 41 -1.00 3.28 22.27
N LEU A 42 -0.83 2.08 21.71
CA LEU A 42 -1.83 1.41 20.87
C LEU A 42 -3.11 1.08 21.66
N ASN A 43 -2.98 0.55 22.88
CA ASN A 43 -4.13 0.24 23.75
C ASN A 43 -4.95 1.48 24.13
N LEU A 44 -4.35 2.68 24.06
CA LEU A 44 -5.03 3.96 24.27
C LEU A 44 -5.70 4.51 23.00
N GLY A 45 -5.69 3.78 21.88
CA GLY A 45 -6.23 4.23 20.60
C GLY A 45 -5.30 5.20 19.86
N GLY A 46 -4.00 5.15 20.14
CA GLY A 46 -3.03 6.09 19.58
C GLY A 46 -2.84 5.97 18.06
N LEU A 47 -2.99 4.77 17.50
CA LEU A 47 -2.95 4.59 16.04
C LEU A 47 -4.26 5.08 15.39
N ASP A 48 -5.41 4.74 15.97
CA ASP A 48 -6.72 5.22 15.52
C ASP A 48 -6.74 6.76 15.46
N ALA A 49 -6.29 7.44 16.52
CA ALA A 49 -6.23 8.90 16.57
C ALA A 49 -5.35 9.51 15.46
N LEU A 50 -4.23 8.85 15.10
CA LEU A 50 -3.36 9.31 14.02
C LEU A 50 -4.00 9.12 12.64
N VAL A 51 -4.67 7.98 12.43
CA VAL A 51 -5.35 7.68 11.16
C VAL A 51 -6.58 8.57 10.97
N ASP A 52 -7.36 8.81 12.03
CA ASP A 52 -8.49 9.75 12.02
C ASP A 52 -8.02 11.18 11.74
N ALA A 53 -6.89 11.59 12.35
CA ALA A 53 -6.29 12.89 12.06
C ALA A 53 -5.87 12.99 10.59
N LEU A 54 -5.21 11.97 10.04
CA LEU A 54 -4.83 11.94 8.63
C LEU A 54 -6.05 12.03 7.71
N GLU A 55 -7.10 11.24 7.96
CA GLU A 55 -8.34 11.26 7.17
C GLU A 55 -8.97 12.66 7.19
N SER A 56 -9.04 13.29 8.37
CA SER A 56 -9.56 14.65 8.53
C SER A 56 -8.74 15.70 7.77
N LEU A 57 -7.44 15.49 7.64
CA LEU A 57 -6.52 16.38 6.93
C LEU A 57 -6.50 16.13 5.41
N SER A 58 -6.92 14.96 4.92
CA SER A 58 -6.81 14.56 3.51
C SER A 58 -7.99 14.98 2.63
N GLY A 59 -8.98 15.69 3.16
CA GLY A 59 -10.13 16.16 2.38
C GLY A 59 -9.77 17.15 1.27
N ARG A 60 -10.67 17.31 0.28
CA ARG A 60 -10.48 18.18 -0.89
C ARG A 60 -10.28 19.66 -0.57
N ASP A 61 -10.70 20.09 0.63
CA ASP A 61 -10.55 21.46 1.11
C ASP A 61 -9.14 21.77 1.66
N PHE A 62 -8.29 20.74 1.84
CA PHE A 62 -6.93 20.86 2.40
C PHE A 62 -5.87 20.96 1.31
N THR A 63 -5.85 22.10 0.63
CA THR A 63 -4.95 22.36 -0.51
C THR A 63 -3.76 23.25 -0.17
N ASN A 64 -3.70 23.81 1.05
CA ASN A 64 -2.63 24.75 1.39
C ASN A 64 -1.34 24.02 1.79
N PHE A 65 -0.20 24.71 1.68
CA PHE A 65 1.11 24.14 1.98
C PHE A 65 1.25 23.67 3.44
N GLY A 66 0.67 24.42 4.38
CA GLY A 66 0.69 24.08 5.81
C GLY A 66 -0.04 22.79 6.11
N ASP A 67 -1.21 22.57 5.49
CA ASP A 67 -1.98 21.34 5.62
C ASP A 67 -1.20 20.14 5.07
N THR A 68 -0.52 20.33 3.93
CA THR A 68 0.34 19.30 3.35
C THR A 68 1.49 18.92 4.30
N VAL A 69 2.13 19.92 4.94
CA VAL A 69 3.17 19.66 5.94
C VAL A 69 2.60 18.89 7.13
N LEU A 70 1.44 19.28 7.66
CA LEU A 70 0.78 18.57 8.75
C LEU A 70 0.41 17.12 8.38
N GLN A 71 -0.11 16.88 7.17
CA GLN A 71 -0.38 15.53 6.66
C GLN A 71 0.90 14.68 6.64
N LEU A 72 2.01 15.23 6.13
CA LEU A 72 3.29 14.53 6.05
C LEU A 72 3.89 14.23 7.44
N ASP A 73 3.77 15.16 8.38
CA ASP A 73 4.21 14.96 9.76
C ASP A 73 3.36 13.86 10.46
N CYS A 74 2.05 13.85 10.24
CA CYS A 74 1.14 12.82 10.74
C CYS A 74 1.48 11.44 10.15
N LEU A 75 1.68 11.35 8.83
CA LEU A 75 2.16 10.14 8.15
C LEU A 75 3.50 9.65 8.69
N GLY A 76 4.39 10.58 9.05
CA GLY A 76 5.64 10.28 9.74
C GLY A 76 5.43 9.56 11.07
N CYS A 77 4.43 9.97 11.86
CA CYS A 77 4.06 9.30 13.11
C CYS A 77 3.45 7.92 12.86
N ILE A 78 2.54 7.80 11.88
CA ILE A 78 1.93 6.51 11.49
C ILE A 78 3.02 5.52 11.10
N ARG A 79 3.99 5.93 10.28
CA ARG A 79 5.13 5.10 9.89
C ARG A 79 5.98 4.66 11.07
N ALA A 80 6.26 5.56 12.01
CA ALA A 80 7.00 5.20 13.21
C ALA A 80 6.30 4.09 14.01
N VAL A 81 4.97 4.14 14.13
CA VAL A 81 4.18 3.05 14.74
C VAL A 81 4.26 1.77 13.90
N LEU A 82 4.00 1.86 12.60
CA LEU A 82 3.93 0.69 11.69
C LEU A 82 5.31 0.06 11.40
N ASN A 83 6.40 0.71 11.77
CA ASN A 83 7.73 0.11 11.77
C ASN A 83 7.95 -0.87 12.94
N THR A 84 6.95 -1.04 13.81
CA THR A 84 6.97 -2.02 14.91
C THR A 84 6.02 -3.18 14.62
N THR A 85 6.34 -4.37 15.13
CA THR A 85 5.48 -5.56 15.01
C THR A 85 4.13 -5.33 15.70
N GLU A 86 4.13 -4.64 16.83
CA GLU A 86 2.95 -4.27 17.61
C GLU A 86 2.03 -3.35 16.80
N GLY A 87 2.58 -2.32 16.16
CA GLY A 87 1.84 -1.39 15.31
C GLY A 87 1.23 -2.07 14.09
N MET A 88 1.99 -2.91 13.38
CA MET A 88 1.47 -3.69 12.26
C MET A 88 0.35 -4.63 12.67
N ASN A 89 0.51 -5.35 13.79
CA ASN A 89 -0.54 -6.24 14.29
C ASN A 89 -1.80 -5.47 14.71
N SER A 90 -1.65 -4.30 15.35
CA SER A 90 -2.79 -3.44 15.70
C SER A 90 -3.55 -2.98 14.45
N LEU A 91 -2.84 -2.47 13.43
CA LEU A 91 -3.44 -2.05 12.17
C LEU A 91 -4.25 -3.19 11.53
N LEU A 92 -3.67 -4.39 11.46
CA LEU A 92 -4.34 -5.53 10.82
C LEU A 92 -5.52 -6.05 11.65
N ASN A 93 -5.53 -5.85 12.97
CA ASN A 93 -6.65 -6.15 13.86
C ASN A 93 -7.83 -5.18 13.71
N GLN A 94 -7.61 -4.03 13.09
CA GLN A 94 -8.63 -3.00 12.90
C GLN A 94 -8.73 -2.67 11.40
N GLU A 95 -9.52 -3.46 10.66
CA GLU A 95 -9.67 -3.29 9.20
C GLU A 95 -10.08 -1.87 8.77
N ASP A 96 -10.85 -1.17 9.63
CA ASP A 96 -11.28 0.21 9.40
C ASP A 96 -10.09 1.18 9.22
N LEU A 97 -8.98 0.96 9.92
CA LEU A 97 -7.81 1.81 9.81
C LEU A 97 -7.15 1.72 8.43
N VAL A 98 -7.12 0.52 7.83
CA VAL A 98 -6.63 0.34 6.46
C VAL A 98 -7.55 1.04 5.46
N ARG A 99 -8.87 0.99 5.68
CA ARG A 99 -9.85 1.72 4.85
C ARG A 99 -9.62 3.23 4.91
N LYS A 100 -9.44 3.78 6.11
CA LYS A 100 -9.15 5.21 6.31
C LYS A 100 -7.84 5.65 5.66
N LEU A 101 -6.78 4.83 5.74
CA LEU A 101 -5.53 5.09 5.01
C LEU A 101 -5.76 5.17 3.50
N VAL A 102 -6.60 4.30 2.93
CA VAL A 102 -6.95 4.35 1.50
C VAL A 102 -7.86 5.55 1.19
N ILE A 103 -8.81 5.90 2.05
CA ILE A 103 -9.65 7.11 1.89
C ILE A 103 -8.80 8.37 1.84
N ALA A 104 -7.73 8.44 2.64
CA ALA A 104 -6.78 9.55 2.64
C ALA A 104 -6.04 9.73 1.29
N LEU A 105 -6.17 8.80 0.33
CA LEU A 105 -5.70 8.96 -1.04
C LEU A 105 -6.58 9.88 -1.91
N ASP A 106 -7.77 10.31 -1.48
CA ASP A 106 -8.56 11.37 -2.16
C ASP A 106 -7.94 12.78 -1.97
N SER A 107 -6.72 12.85 -1.43
CA SER A 107 -5.94 14.08 -1.34
C SER A 107 -5.49 14.57 -2.73
N PRO A 108 -5.55 15.89 -2.99
CA PRO A 108 -5.05 16.46 -4.24
C PRO A 108 -3.51 16.43 -4.31
N ASN A 109 -2.83 16.22 -3.18
CA ASN A 109 -1.37 16.35 -3.08
C ASN A 109 -0.65 15.03 -3.34
N ALA A 110 0.26 15.02 -4.33
CA ALA A 110 1.02 13.83 -4.70
C ALA A 110 1.97 13.32 -3.59
N LEU A 111 2.52 14.22 -2.75
CA LEU A 111 3.49 13.85 -1.71
C LEU A 111 2.86 12.99 -0.60
N PRO A 112 1.74 13.37 0.05
CA PRO A 112 1.01 12.52 0.98
C PRO A 112 0.55 11.21 0.32
N LYS A 113 -0.01 11.25 -0.90
CA LYS A 113 -0.44 10.04 -1.62
C LYS A 113 0.70 9.05 -1.81
N LYS A 114 1.87 9.53 -2.27
CA LYS A 114 3.09 8.72 -2.36
C LYS A 114 3.42 8.06 -1.02
N GLN A 115 3.36 8.82 0.07
CA GLN A 115 3.69 8.28 1.38
C GLN A 115 2.70 7.22 1.87
N ILE A 116 1.42 7.38 1.57
CA ILE A 116 0.36 6.40 1.85
C ILE A 116 0.60 5.13 1.03
N PHE A 117 0.89 5.24 -0.28
CA PHE A 117 1.21 4.08 -1.10
C PHE A 117 2.45 3.31 -0.60
N GLU A 118 3.47 4.01 -0.09
CA GLU A 118 4.63 3.35 0.55
C GLU A 118 4.19 2.54 1.79
N VAL A 119 3.32 3.10 2.63
CA VAL A 119 2.76 2.39 3.80
C VAL A 119 1.94 1.18 3.35
N LEU A 120 1.01 1.34 2.40
CA LEU A 120 0.17 0.25 1.89
C LEU A 120 1.01 -0.86 1.25
N THR A 121 2.11 -0.52 0.58
CA THR A 121 3.06 -1.50 0.03
C THR A 121 3.66 -2.36 1.13
N VAL A 122 4.10 -1.75 2.24
CA VAL A 122 4.62 -2.49 3.40
C VAL A 122 3.55 -3.39 4.01
N VAL A 123 2.30 -2.90 4.13
CA VAL A 123 1.16 -3.70 4.63
C VAL A 123 0.89 -4.92 3.75
N VAL A 124 0.90 -4.76 2.43
CA VAL A 124 0.75 -5.85 1.46
C VAL A 124 1.87 -6.88 1.60
N VAL A 125 3.12 -6.43 1.72
CA VAL A 125 4.29 -7.32 1.82
C VAL A 125 4.31 -8.08 3.14
N TYR A 126 3.92 -7.42 4.24
CA TYR A 126 4.00 -7.95 5.60
C TYR A 126 3.27 -9.28 5.78
N SER A 127 2.03 -9.40 5.28
CA SER A 127 1.26 -10.65 5.42
C SER A 127 0.16 -10.79 4.37
N PHE A 128 -0.34 -12.01 4.16
CA PHE A 128 -1.52 -12.25 3.32
C PHE A 128 -2.76 -11.53 3.85
N ARG A 129 -2.90 -11.44 5.18
CA ARG A 129 -3.96 -10.66 5.83
C ARG A 129 -3.86 -9.16 5.49
N GLY A 130 -2.65 -8.62 5.46
CA GLY A 130 -2.42 -7.22 5.06
C GLY A 130 -2.75 -6.96 3.60
N HIS A 131 -2.34 -7.85 2.70
CA HIS A 131 -2.75 -7.77 1.30
C HIS A 131 -4.26 -7.81 1.11
N ARG A 132 -4.94 -8.76 1.77
CA ARG A 132 -6.41 -8.85 1.75
C ARG A 132 -7.06 -7.56 2.26
N ALA A 133 -6.58 -7.03 3.38
CA ALA A 133 -7.12 -5.78 3.96
C ALA A 133 -6.96 -4.59 3.00
N VAL A 134 -5.82 -4.48 2.31
CA VAL A 134 -5.60 -3.41 1.31
C VAL A 134 -6.49 -3.60 0.09
N MET A 135 -6.65 -4.83 -0.40
CA MET A 135 -7.55 -5.15 -1.52
C MET A 135 -9.01 -4.80 -1.20
N GLU A 136 -9.50 -5.17 -0.01
CA GLU A 136 -10.85 -4.83 0.45
C GLU A 136 -11.02 -3.31 0.64
N ALA A 137 -10.01 -2.62 1.13
CA ALA A 137 -10.02 -1.17 1.28
C ALA A 137 -10.04 -0.44 -0.08
N LEU A 138 -9.30 -0.91 -1.08
CA LEU A 138 -9.35 -0.37 -2.45
C LEU A 138 -10.72 -0.60 -3.10
N ALA A 139 -11.33 -1.78 -2.93
CA ALA A 139 -12.67 -2.06 -3.42
C ALA A 139 -13.74 -1.20 -2.73
N HIS A 140 -13.54 -0.87 -1.44
CA HIS A 140 -14.39 0.07 -0.73
C HIS A 140 -14.23 1.50 -1.27
N PHE A 141 -13.00 1.95 -1.45
CA PHE A 141 -12.68 3.26 -2.03
C PHE A 141 -13.26 3.42 -3.43
N GLN A 142 -13.16 2.37 -4.27
CA GLN A 142 -13.78 2.34 -5.59
C GLN A 142 -15.28 2.70 -5.53
N LYS A 143 -16.02 2.10 -4.60
CA LYS A 143 -17.47 2.31 -4.46
C LYS A 143 -17.80 3.72 -4.03
N ILE A 144 -17.06 4.26 -3.04
CA ILE A 144 -17.27 5.61 -2.51
C ILE A 144 -16.92 6.67 -3.56
N CYS A 145 -15.81 6.51 -4.25
CA CYS A 145 -15.32 7.47 -5.25
C CYS A 145 -15.86 7.21 -6.66
N HIS A 146 -16.84 6.31 -6.80
CA HIS A 146 -17.48 5.93 -8.06
C HIS A 146 -16.49 5.59 -9.19
N GLN A 147 -15.41 4.88 -8.83
CA GLN A 147 -14.40 4.44 -9.78
C GLN A 147 -14.85 3.20 -10.54
N THR A 148 -14.40 3.05 -11.78
CA THR A 148 -14.71 1.90 -12.64
C THR A 148 -14.05 0.60 -12.16
N SER A 149 -12.95 0.70 -11.40
CA SER A 149 -12.17 -0.42 -10.89
C SER A 149 -11.43 -0.01 -9.61
N GLU A 150 -11.17 -0.96 -8.72
CA GLU A 150 -10.38 -0.78 -7.50
C GLU A 150 -8.91 -0.39 -7.77
N TYR A 151 -8.44 -0.59 -9.00
CA TYR A 151 -7.11 -0.19 -9.45
C TYR A 151 -7.10 1.14 -10.22
N SER A 152 -8.26 1.76 -10.47
CA SER A 152 -8.34 2.99 -11.27
C SER A 152 -7.50 4.11 -10.66
N LEU A 153 -7.55 4.28 -9.34
CA LEU A 153 -6.77 5.31 -8.64
C LEU A 153 -5.26 5.17 -8.92
N VAL A 154 -4.68 4.00 -8.65
CA VAL A 154 -3.23 3.80 -8.80
C VAL A 154 -2.79 3.93 -10.27
N LEU A 155 -3.62 3.51 -11.23
CA LEU A 155 -3.31 3.65 -12.66
C LEU A 155 -3.45 5.09 -13.16
N THR A 156 -4.40 5.86 -12.64
CA THR A 156 -4.54 7.29 -12.93
C THR A 156 -3.34 8.06 -12.38
N GLU A 157 -3.01 7.86 -11.10
CA GLU A 157 -1.81 8.48 -10.48
C GLU A 157 -0.54 8.12 -11.23
N LEU A 158 -0.40 6.86 -11.66
CA LEU A 158 0.77 6.40 -12.42
C LEU A 158 0.87 7.11 -13.77
N ARG A 159 -0.27 7.30 -14.46
CA ARG A 159 -0.32 7.98 -15.77
C ARG A 159 -0.03 9.47 -15.67
N GLU A 160 -0.51 10.13 -14.63
CA GLU A 160 -0.50 11.60 -14.53
C GLU A 160 0.76 12.17 -13.87
N THR A 161 1.44 11.40 -13.01
CA THR A 161 2.62 11.91 -12.32
C THR A 161 3.83 12.04 -13.24
N ASP A 162 4.57 13.14 -13.11
CA ASP A 162 5.90 13.30 -13.74
C ASP A 162 7.05 12.86 -12.82
N SER A 163 6.78 12.64 -11.53
CA SER A 163 7.82 12.27 -10.57
C SER A 163 8.23 10.82 -10.73
N ALA A 164 9.46 10.57 -11.19
CA ALA A 164 10.03 9.23 -11.29
C ALA A 164 9.97 8.48 -9.94
N THR A 165 10.19 9.18 -8.83
CA THR A 165 10.11 8.56 -7.49
C THR A 165 8.70 8.13 -7.13
N TYR A 166 7.67 8.86 -7.59
CA TYR A 166 6.28 8.49 -7.34
C TYR A 166 5.84 7.36 -8.28
N LYS A 167 6.23 7.40 -9.56
CA LYS A 167 6.05 6.26 -10.50
C LYS A 167 6.61 4.97 -9.91
N ARG A 168 7.82 5.04 -9.35
CA ARG A 168 8.47 3.90 -8.70
C ARG A 168 7.66 3.38 -7.52
N THR A 169 7.18 4.26 -6.64
CA THR A 169 6.32 3.87 -5.50
C THR A 169 5.04 3.16 -5.96
N LEU A 170 4.36 3.72 -6.96
CA LEU A 170 3.11 3.16 -7.49
C LEU A 170 3.34 1.81 -8.18
N LEU A 171 4.42 1.67 -8.96
CA LEU A 171 4.77 0.41 -9.60
C LEU A 171 5.22 -0.65 -8.58
N ALA A 172 5.96 -0.25 -7.54
CA ALA A 172 6.31 -1.14 -6.43
C ALA A 172 5.07 -1.64 -5.69
N PHE A 173 4.07 -0.79 -5.49
CA PHE A 173 2.78 -1.17 -4.92
C PHE A 173 2.05 -2.21 -5.80
N ILE A 174 1.97 -1.97 -7.11
CA ILE A 174 1.37 -2.91 -8.08
C ILE A 174 2.12 -4.26 -8.07
N ASN A 175 3.45 -4.23 -8.13
CA ASN A 175 4.29 -5.42 -8.04
C ASN A 175 4.05 -6.18 -6.73
N ALA A 176 3.92 -5.48 -5.60
CA ALA A 176 3.61 -6.09 -4.31
C ALA A 176 2.23 -6.78 -4.32
N LEU A 177 1.20 -6.16 -4.91
CA LEU A 177 -0.14 -6.76 -5.02
C LEU A 177 -0.12 -8.06 -5.83
N ILE A 178 0.60 -8.09 -6.95
CA ILE A 178 0.74 -9.27 -7.82
C ILE A 178 1.58 -10.35 -7.12
N THR A 179 2.80 -10.03 -6.71
CA THR A 179 3.78 -10.98 -6.14
C THR A 179 3.29 -11.67 -4.88
N ARG A 180 2.39 -11.04 -4.12
CA ARG A 180 1.87 -11.61 -2.89
C ARG A 180 1.10 -12.91 -3.11
N HIS A 181 0.47 -13.08 -4.27
CA HIS A 181 -0.21 -14.32 -4.64
C HIS A 181 0.80 -15.41 -5.03
N LYS A 182 0.84 -16.50 -4.25
CA LYS A 182 1.66 -17.68 -4.59
C LYS A 182 1.06 -18.48 -5.75
N ASN A 183 -0.26 -18.49 -5.89
CA ASN A 183 -0.97 -19.18 -6.97
C ASN A 183 -0.78 -18.43 -8.30
N LEU A 184 -0.40 -19.17 -9.35
CA LEU A 184 -0.13 -18.65 -10.69
C LEU A 184 -1.38 -18.03 -11.34
N HIS A 185 -2.52 -18.70 -11.26
CA HIS A 185 -3.78 -18.22 -11.85
C HIS A 185 -4.26 -16.93 -11.18
N GLU A 186 -4.09 -16.81 -9.86
CA GLU A 186 -4.42 -15.57 -9.13
C GLU A 186 -3.54 -14.40 -9.59
N ARG A 187 -2.22 -14.62 -9.76
CA ARG A 187 -1.32 -13.61 -10.34
C ARG A 187 -1.72 -13.24 -11.76
N HIS A 188 -2.02 -14.25 -12.59
CA HIS A 188 -2.42 -14.06 -13.97
C HIS A 188 -3.73 -13.27 -14.07
N ARG A 189 -4.75 -13.61 -13.27
CA ARG A 189 -6.04 -12.91 -13.23
C ARG A 189 -5.87 -11.45 -12.83
N LEU A 190 -5.15 -11.17 -11.74
CA LEU A 190 -4.91 -9.81 -11.27
C LEU A 190 -4.16 -8.99 -12.32
N ARG A 191 -3.07 -9.54 -12.88
CA ARG A 191 -2.30 -8.87 -13.94
C ARG A 191 -3.15 -8.66 -15.20
N GLY A 192 -3.94 -9.65 -15.61
CA GLY A 192 -4.86 -9.56 -16.74
C GLY A 192 -5.86 -8.43 -16.59
N HIS A 193 -6.40 -8.23 -15.38
CA HIS A 193 -7.28 -7.11 -15.07
C HIS A 193 -6.58 -5.76 -15.21
N LEU A 194 -5.35 -5.62 -14.68
CA LEU A 194 -4.53 -4.41 -14.86
C LEU A 194 -4.19 -4.15 -16.35
N ILE A 195 -3.92 -5.21 -17.11
CA ILE A 195 -3.69 -5.14 -18.57
C ILE A 195 -4.95 -4.63 -19.27
N GLY A 196 -6.13 -5.14 -18.92
CA GLY A 196 -7.41 -4.66 -19.44
C GLY A 196 -7.67 -3.18 -19.14
N LEU A 197 -7.10 -2.64 -18.06
CA LEU A 197 -7.13 -1.21 -17.71
C LEU A 197 -5.99 -0.40 -18.36
N GLY A 198 -5.18 -1.01 -19.21
CA GLY A 198 -4.17 -0.35 -20.03
C GLY A 198 -2.81 -0.13 -19.37
N ILE A 199 -2.44 -0.89 -18.34
CA ILE A 199 -1.15 -0.72 -17.66
C ILE A 199 0.06 -0.88 -18.60
N LEU A 200 0.01 -1.78 -19.59
CA LEU A 200 1.14 -2.04 -20.48
C LEU A 200 1.56 -0.78 -21.26
N ASN A 201 0.58 -0.03 -21.77
CA ASN A 201 0.83 1.23 -22.47
C ASN A 201 1.54 2.27 -21.58
N ILE A 202 1.20 2.30 -20.28
CA ILE A 202 1.82 3.18 -19.30
C ILE A 202 3.27 2.74 -19.03
N LEU A 203 3.52 1.44 -18.86
CA LEU A 203 4.87 0.95 -18.57
C LEU A 203 5.81 1.04 -19.77
N GLU A 204 5.29 0.88 -20.99
CA GLU A 204 6.05 1.05 -22.22
C GLU A 204 6.51 2.48 -22.44
N SER A 205 5.70 3.50 -22.09
CA SER A 205 6.14 4.90 -22.19
C SER A 205 7.29 5.18 -21.21
N PHE A 206 7.22 4.65 -19.99
CA PHE A 206 8.30 4.84 -19.00
C PHE A 206 9.61 4.21 -19.44
N ARG A 207 9.56 3.05 -20.10
CA ARG A 207 10.77 2.38 -20.62
C ARG A 207 11.50 3.23 -21.66
N ARG A 208 10.79 4.09 -22.41
CA ARG A 208 11.38 4.96 -23.44
C ARG A 208 11.92 6.27 -22.85
N ASP A 209 11.21 6.81 -21.86
CA ASP A 209 11.38 8.21 -21.46
C ASP A 209 12.11 8.40 -20.12
N GLN A 210 12.35 7.34 -19.35
CA GLN A 210 12.87 7.44 -17.97
C GLN A 210 14.31 6.94 -17.83
N GLN A 211 15.12 7.67 -17.05
CA GLN A 211 16.50 7.31 -16.71
C GLN A 211 16.69 6.89 -15.24
N ASP A 212 15.62 6.90 -14.43
CA ASP A 212 15.69 6.51 -13.01
C ASP A 212 15.95 5.00 -12.87
N ALA A 213 17.16 4.63 -12.43
CA ALA A 213 17.58 3.24 -12.29
C ALA A 213 16.64 2.44 -11.37
N SER A 214 16.13 3.04 -10.29
CA SER A 214 15.24 2.34 -9.37
C SER A 214 13.85 2.09 -9.95
N LEU A 215 13.33 2.98 -10.80
CA LEU A 215 12.11 2.74 -11.58
C LEU A 215 12.32 1.64 -12.62
N LEU A 216 13.47 1.63 -13.30
CA LEU A 216 13.83 0.58 -14.27
C LEU A 216 13.84 -0.80 -13.61
N ILE A 217 14.37 -0.93 -12.39
CA ILE A 217 14.29 -2.19 -11.62
C ILE A 217 12.84 -2.62 -11.39
N GLN A 218 11.93 -1.70 -11.05
CA GLN A 218 10.52 -2.04 -10.86
C GLN A 218 9.82 -2.45 -12.16
N LEU A 219 10.21 -1.87 -13.29
CA LEU A 219 9.75 -2.28 -14.62
C LEU A 219 10.25 -3.70 -14.94
N GLU A 220 11.53 -3.97 -14.73
CA GLU A 220 12.13 -5.30 -14.92
C GLU A 220 11.41 -6.36 -14.08
N VAL A 221 11.17 -6.09 -12.78
CA VAL A 221 10.39 -6.98 -11.91
C VAL A 221 9.02 -7.30 -12.52
N PHE A 222 8.30 -6.30 -13.03
CA PHE A 222 6.98 -6.52 -13.62
C PHE A 222 7.05 -7.42 -14.86
N TRP A 223 7.96 -7.12 -15.79
CA TRP A 223 8.11 -7.84 -17.05
C TRP A 223 8.64 -9.26 -16.86
N ASP A 224 9.66 -9.44 -16.05
CA ASP A 224 10.24 -10.77 -15.75
C ASP A 224 9.24 -11.68 -15.06
N MET A 225 8.45 -11.13 -14.15
CA MET A 225 7.36 -11.89 -13.53
C MET A 225 6.26 -12.26 -14.52
N LYS A 226 5.88 -11.33 -15.40
CA LYS A 226 4.89 -11.61 -16.44
C LYS A 226 5.37 -12.75 -17.35
N GLY A 227 6.59 -12.66 -17.87
CA GLY A 227 7.17 -13.70 -18.74
C GLY A 227 7.28 -15.05 -18.05
N ARG A 228 7.75 -15.08 -16.79
CA ARG A 228 7.79 -16.34 -16.02
C ARG A 228 6.41 -16.94 -15.79
N ASP A 229 5.40 -16.12 -15.48
CA ASP A 229 4.03 -16.60 -15.29
C ASP A 229 3.45 -17.14 -16.61
N GLU A 230 3.73 -16.50 -17.74
CA GLU A 230 3.31 -16.95 -19.07
C GLU A 230 3.98 -18.27 -19.46
N ASP A 231 5.30 -18.39 -19.31
CA ASP A 231 6.03 -19.64 -19.55
C ASP A 231 5.49 -20.81 -18.69
N MET A 232 5.13 -20.53 -17.43
CA MET A 232 4.55 -21.54 -16.53
C MET A 232 3.15 -21.96 -16.98
N LEU A 233 2.32 -21.01 -17.43
CA LEU A 233 0.99 -21.30 -17.95
C LEU A 233 1.06 -22.11 -19.24
N GLU A 234 1.93 -21.74 -20.17
CA GLU A 234 2.14 -22.49 -21.41
C GLU A 234 2.57 -23.94 -21.13
N ARG A 235 3.47 -24.15 -20.15
CA ARG A 235 3.87 -25.50 -19.71
C ARG A 235 2.72 -26.28 -19.07
N SER A 236 1.84 -25.60 -18.33
CA SER A 236 0.66 -26.24 -17.75
C SER A 236 -0.38 -26.61 -18.81
N HIS A 237 -0.46 -25.86 -19.90
CA HIS A 237 -1.32 -26.13 -21.05
C HIS A 237 -0.71 -27.12 -22.05
N SER A 238 0.62 -27.30 -22.03
CA SER A 238 1.33 -28.28 -22.84
C SER A 238 1.37 -29.69 -22.23
N PHE A 239 0.70 -29.92 -21.10
CA PHE A 239 0.39 -31.30 -20.67
C PHE A 239 -0.41 -31.98 -21.79
N ASP A 240 0.10 -33.12 -22.24
CA ASP A 240 -0.43 -33.78 -23.42
C ASP A 240 -1.76 -34.46 -23.05
N PHE A 241 -2.88 -33.85 -23.42
CA PHE A 241 -4.22 -34.45 -23.28
C PHE A 241 -4.38 -35.75 -24.10
N ASN A 242 -3.35 -36.23 -24.80
CA ASN A 242 -3.34 -37.56 -25.38
C ASN A 242 -2.95 -38.68 -24.39
N GLU A 243 -2.49 -38.36 -23.17
CA GLU A 243 -2.30 -39.35 -22.10
C GLU A 243 -3.37 -39.23 -21.00
N PRO A 244 -4.33 -40.18 -20.92
CA PRO A 244 -5.42 -40.14 -19.94
C PRO A 244 -4.99 -40.07 -18.46
N LYS A 245 -3.73 -40.44 -18.16
CA LYS A 245 -3.18 -40.40 -16.79
C LYS A 245 -2.80 -38.99 -16.36
N GLU A 246 -2.33 -38.15 -17.28
CA GLU A 246 -1.96 -36.77 -16.99
C GLU A 246 -3.20 -35.90 -16.79
N ILE A 247 -4.27 -36.16 -17.56
CA ILE A 247 -5.58 -35.52 -17.39
C ILE A 247 -6.15 -35.81 -16.00
N PHE A 248 -6.07 -37.06 -15.55
CA PHE A 248 -6.62 -37.46 -14.26
C PHE A 248 -5.85 -36.83 -13.09
N ALA A 249 -4.53 -36.66 -13.23
CA ALA A 249 -3.70 -35.98 -12.24
C ALA A 249 -4.01 -34.46 -12.18
N ALA A 250 -4.14 -33.80 -13.33
CA ALA A 250 -4.49 -32.37 -13.39
C ALA A 250 -5.88 -32.07 -12.81
N LEU A 251 -6.88 -32.94 -13.05
CA LEU A 251 -8.22 -32.79 -12.48
C LEU A 251 -8.27 -33.05 -10.97
N LEU A 252 -7.37 -33.86 -10.42
CA LEU A 252 -7.29 -34.13 -8.98
C LEU A 252 -6.65 -32.98 -8.20
N ASP A 253 -5.72 -32.25 -8.82
CA ASP A 253 -5.09 -31.06 -8.24
C ASP A 253 -6.02 -29.82 -8.24
N GLU A 254 -7.04 -29.77 -9.10
CA GLU A 254 -8.06 -28.69 -9.09
C GLU A 254 -9.15 -28.87 -8.02
N VAL A 255 -9.27 -30.06 -7.41
CA VAL A 255 -10.39 -30.42 -6.51
C VAL A 255 -9.96 -30.52 -5.03
N ASN A 256 -8.68 -30.29 -4.72
CA ASN A 256 -8.15 -30.19 -3.34
C ASN A 256 -7.57 -28.79 -3.05
#